data_AF-A0A416E742-F1
#
_entry.id   AF-A0A416E742-F1
#
_cell.length_a   1.000
_cell.length_b   1.000
_cell.length_c   1.000
_cell.angle_alpha   90.00
_cell.angle_beta   90.00
_cell.angle_gamma   90.00
#
_symmetry.space_group_name_H-M   'P 1'
#
loop_
_entity.id
_entity.type
_entity.pdbx_description
1 polymer ?
#
loop_
_entity_poly.entity_id
_entity_poly.type
_entity_poly.pdbx_seq_one_letter_code
_entity_poly.pdbx_strand_id
1 'polypeptide(L)'
;MQICIIGREGGIRMKFHKRNLIKTAAMITPLVWKVCPVYFAAFIAVSIVHGLSHGVNTFVTAGLYNALLESLQSGEYRSLVICIFLLGGITVLVQILNGLNNYMTYVWQSRAKGALTADLMEKTGHIDPALYEDSRLLDSVEKAESGIESVLGFVFTESSVLTMYLPYFLFMSIYLYCLRPILVLVILLIFLPVLAGQIIKSKVYGSKEDAIASDRRKMKYYDSCICGKDYIKESRQLGAVPFFCGEI
;
A
#
# COMPACT_ATOMS: atom_id res chain seq x y z
N MET A 1 6.55 -5.23 56.49
CA MET A 1 5.66 -6.13 55.73
C MET A 1 4.82 -5.28 54.78
N GLN A 2 5.28 -5.12 53.54
CA GLN A 2 4.44 -5.08 52.36
C GLN A 2 5.36 -5.26 51.15
N ILE A 3 5.28 -6.45 50.59
CA ILE A 3 6.13 -6.99 49.55
C ILE A 3 5.76 -6.29 48.24
N CYS A 4 6.78 -5.76 47.57
CA CYS A 4 6.71 -5.28 46.20
C CYS A 4 6.38 -6.48 45.30
N ILE A 5 5.11 -6.65 44.94
CA ILE A 5 4.70 -7.63 43.94
C ILE A 5 4.81 -6.95 42.58
N ILE A 6 5.90 -7.25 41.89
CA ILE A 6 6.06 -7.00 40.46
C ILE A 6 4.98 -7.83 39.75
N GLY A 7 3.89 -7.19 39.37
CA GLY A 7 2.84 -7.74 38.51
C GLY A 7 3.36 -7.94 37.09
N ARG A 8 4.05 -9.05 36.87
CA ARG A 8 4.24 -9.68 35.57
C ARG A 8 2.85 -10.10 35.08
N GLU A 9 2.56 -9.90 33.79
CA GLU A 9 1.29 -10.22 33.10
C GLU A 9 0.21 -9.13 33.06
N GLY A 10 0.57 -7.94 32.59
CA GLY A 10 -0.37 -6.90 32.14
C GLY A 10 -0.40 -6.71 30.63
N GLY A 11 -0.21 -7.79 29.84
CA GLY A 11 -0.37 -7.72 28.40
C GLY A 11 -1.85 -7.57 28.06
N ILE A 12 -2.32 -6.35 27.81
CA ILE A 12 -3.63 -6.13 27.20
C ILE A 12 -3.60 -6.84 25.84
N ARG A 13 -4.13 -8.07 25.78
CA ARG A 13 -4.46 -8.70 24.51
C ARG A 13 -5.53 -7.84 23.86
N MET A 14 -5.12 -6.93 22.98
CA MET A 14 -6.04 -6.32 22.03
C MET A 14 -6.58 -7.47 21.19
N LYS A 15 -7.80 -7.92 21.51
CA LYS A 15 -8.59 -8.74 20.60
C LYS A 15 -8.79 -7.87 19.36
N PHE A 16 -7.99 -8.09 18.33
CA PHE A 16 -8.30 -7.61 16.98
C PHE A 16 -9.70 -8.15 16.67
N HIS A 17 -10.70 -7.30 16.84
CA HIS A 17 -12.04 -7.59 16.40
C HIS A 17 -11.88 -7.90 14.91
N LYS A 18 -12.27 -9.11 14.46
CA LYS A 18 -12.29 -9.46 13.03
C LYS A 18 -13.26 -8.50 12.34
N ARG A 19 -12.79 -7.29 12.01
CA ARG A 19 -13.54 -6.36 11.18
C ARG A 19 -13.63 -7.02 9.82
N ASN A 20 -14.87 -7.16 9.35
CA ASN A 20 -15.14 -7.78 8.08
C ASN A 20 -14.56 -6.87 7.00
N LEU A 21 -13.48 -7.32 6.33
CA LEU A 21 -12.74 -6.55 5.33
C LEU A 21 -13.66 -5.96 4.27
N ILE A 22 -14.70 -6.71 3.87
CA ILE A 22 -15.72 -6.28 2.90
C ILE A 22 -16.52 -5.09 3.44
N LYS A 23 -16.90 -5.10 4.73
CA LYS A 23 -17.63 -3.98 5.34
C LYS A 23 -16.73 -2.75 5.47
N THR A 24 -15.44 -2.94 5.75
CA THR A 24 -14.45 -1.87 5.82
C THR A 24 -14.23 -1.24 4.44
N ALA A 25 -14.06 -2.04 3.39
CA ALA A 25 -13.98 -1.58 2.01
C ALA A 25 -15.24 -0.83 1.57
N ALA A 26 -16.43 -1.42 1.79
CA ALA A 26 -17.70 -0.80 1.43
C ALA A 26 -17.97 0.53 2.15
N MET A 27 -17.37 0.75 3.31
CA MET A 27 -17.48 2.01 4.06
C MET A 27 -16.47 3.06 3.58
N ILE A 28 -15.21 2.66 3.35
CA ILE A 28 -14.10 3.58 3.10
C ILE A 28 -14.05 4.02 1.64
N THR A 29 -14.25 3.10 0.70
CA THR A 29 -14.17 3.37 -0.74
C THR A 29 -15.10 4.51 -1.20
N PRO A 30 -16.39 4.59 -0.80
CA PRO A 30 -17.25 5.71 -1.20
C PRO A 30 -16.84 7.06 -0.60
N LEU A 31 -16.19 7.07 0.58
CA LEU A 31 -15.68 8.29 1.19
C LEU A 31 -14.60 8.92 0.30
N VAL A 32 -13.65 8.11 -0.17
CA VAL A 32 -12.53 8.56 -1.00
C VAL A 32 -12.98 8.84 -2.44
N TRP A 33 -13.91 8.04 -2.98
CA TRP A 33 -14.48 8.24 -4.32
C TRP A 33 -15.11 9.62 -4.48
N LYS A 34 -15.86 10.08 -3.47
CA LYS A 34 -16.58 11.36 -3.52
C LYS A 34 -15.67 12.59 -3.62
N VAL A 35 -14.41 12.48 -3.23
CA VAL A 35 -13.46 13.61 -3.29
C VAL A 35 -13.17 14.02 -4.73
N CYS A 36 -12.91 13.05 -5.62
CA CYS A 36 -12.51 13.30 -7.00
C CYS A 36 -13.05 12.21 -7.95
N PRO A 37 -14.39 12.10 -8.14
CA PRO A 37 -15.01 10.94 -8.80
C PRO A 37 -14.61 10.78 -10.27
N VAL A 38 -14.57 11.89 -11.02
CA VAL A 38 -14.20 11.86 -12.44
C VAL A 38 -12.75 11.44 -12.63
N TYR A 39 -11.85 11.99 -11.80
CA TYR A 39 -10.43 11.67 -11.87
C TYR A 39 -10.16 10.21 -11.49
N PHE A 40 -10.84 9.73 -10.45
CA PHE A 40 -10.70 8.36 -9.99
C PHE A 40 -11.28 7.34 -10.99
N ALA A 41 -12.40 7.67 -11.66
CA ALA A 41 -12.92 6.85 -12.77
C ALA A 41 -11.94 6.80 -13.95
N ALA A 42 -11.34 7.94 -14.32
CA ALA A 42 -10.31 7.97 -15.37
C ALA A 42 -9.06 7.15 -14.98
N PHE A 43 -8.63 7.25 -13.71
CA PHE A 43 -7.54 6.43 -13.16
C PHE A 43 -7.85 4.94 -13.30
N ILE A 44 -9.05 4.50 -12.88
CA ILE A 44 -9.48 3.09 -13.01
C ILE A 44 -9.41 2.63 -14.47
N ALA A 45 -9.92 3.43 -15.41
CA ALA A 45 -9.88 3.09 -16.83
C ALA A 45 -8.44 2.91 -17.34
N VAL A 46 -7.54 3.83 -16.98
CA VAL A 46 -6.11 3.75 -17.32
C VAL A 46 -5.47 2.51 -16.69
N SER A 47 -5.78 2.19 -15.42
CA SER A 47 -5.24 1.00 -14.74
C SER A 47 -5.67 -0.30 -15.42
N ILE A 48 -6.91 -0.40 -15.92
CA ILE A 48 -7.41 -1.57 -16.69
C ILE A 48 -6.65 -1.72 -17.99
N VAL A 49 -6.50 -0.63 -18.75
CA VAL A 49 -5.74 -0.63 -20.01
C VAL A 49 -4.27 -1.00 -19.73
N HIS A 50 -3.69 -0.50 -18.64
CA HIS A 50 -2.34 -0.84 -18.21
C HIS A 50 -2.18 -2.31 -17.85
N GLY A 51 -3.10 -2.89 -17.08
CA GLY A 51 -3.09 -4.32 -16.75
C GLY A 51 -3.18 -5.21 -17.99
N LEU A 52 -4.08 -4.88 -18.92
CA LEU A 52 -4.23 -5.61 -20.18
C LEU A 52 -3.00 -5.47 -21.09
N SER A 53 -2.36 -4.31 -21.13
CA SER A 53 -1.18 -4.10 -21.99
C SER A 53 0.00 -4.98 -21.60
N HIS A 54 0.16 -5.33 -20.32
CA HIS A 54 1.14 -6.35 -19.88
C HIS A 54 0.84 -7.74 -20.43
N GLY A 55 -0.45 -8.12 -20.50
CA GLY A 55 -0.88 -9.37 -21.13
C GLY A 55 -0.56 -9.39 -22.62
N VAL A 56 -0.91 -8.31 -23.33
CA VAL A 56 -0.60 -8.15 -24.76
C VAL A 56 0.91 -8.15 -25.01
N ASN A 57 1.70 -7.52 -24.14
CA ASN A 57 3.16 -7.53 -24.24
C ASN A 57 3.71 -8.97 -24.20
N THR A 58 3.18 -9.80 -23.30
CA THR A 58 3.56 -11.22 -23.20
C THR A 58 3.17 -11.99 -24.47
N PHE A 59 1.97 -11.74 -25.00
CA PHE A 59 1.51 -12.34 -26.26
C PHE A 59 2.41 -11.98 -27.44
N VAL A 60 2.75 -10.70 -27.61
CA VAL A 60 3.63 -10.22 -28.69
C VAL A 60 5.04 -10.78 -28.55
N THR A 61 5.54 -10.89 -27.31
CA THR A 61 6.84 -11.51 -27.02
C THR A 61 6.87 -12.98 -27.47
N ALA A 62 5.80 -13.75 -27.18
CA ALA A 62 5.70 -15.12 -27.67
C ALA A 62 5.65 -15.19 -29.21
N GLY A 63 4.92 -14.27 -29.85
CA GLY A 63 4.89 -14.13 -31.30
C GLY A 63 6.26 -13.86 -31.92
N LEU A 64 7.08 -13.02 -31.27
CA LEU A 64 8.46 -12.76 -31.69
C LEU A 64 9.31 -14.03 -31.66
N TYR A 65 9.22 -14.84 -30.60
CA TYR A 65 9.97 -16.10 -30.52
C TYR A 65 9.56 -17.08 -31.62
N ASN A 66 8.27 -17.17 -31.93
CA ASN A 66 7.80 -18.02 -33.02
C ASN A 66 8.30 -17.53 -34.38
N ALA A 67 8.22 -16.22 -34.65
CA ALA A 67 8.73 -15.63 -35.88
C ALA A 67 10.24 -15.83 -36.04
N LEU A 68 11.00 -15.77 -34.94
CA LEU A 68 12.44 -16.07 -34.94
C LEU A 68 12.70 -17.51 -35.37
N LEU A 69 11.99 -18.48 -34.80
CA LEU A 69 12.15 -19.89 -35.15
C LEU A 69 11.78 -20.17 -36.62
N GLU A 70 10.72 -19.55 -37.12
CA GLU A 70 10.30 -19.68 -38.52
C GLU A 70 11.33 -19.07 -39.47
N SER A 71 11.85 -17.87 -39.17
CA SER A 71 12.89 -17.22 -39.98
C SER A 71 14.18 -18.02 -40.05
N LEU A 72 14.55 -18.74 -38.97
CA LEU A 72 15.72 -19.62 -38.98
C LEU A 72 15.54 -20.85 -39.88
N GLN A 73 14.30 -21.29 -40.11
CA GLN A 73 13.99 -22.44 -40.96
C GLN A 73 13.77 -22.06 -42.42
N SER A 74 13.06 -20.95 -42.68
CA SER A 74 12.66 -20.52 -44.02
C SER A 74 13.66 -19.57 -44.69
N GLY A 75 14.48 -18.87 -43.88
CA GLY A 75 15.32 -17.76 -44.35
C GLY A 75 14.56 -16.46 -44.63
N GLU A 76 13.22 -16.41 -44.43
CA GLU A 76 12.43 -15.17 -44.58
C GLU A 76 12.39 -14.40 -43.26
N TYR A 77 12.90 -13.16 -43.26
CA TYR A 77 13.01 -12.31 -42.06
C TYR A 77 11.89 -11.27 -41.91
N ARG A 78 10.98 -11.18 -42.88
CA ARG A 78 9.95 -10.13 -42.90
C ARG A 78 9.03 -10.18 -41.67
N SER A 79 8.56 -11.38 -41.32
CA SER A 79 7.71 -11.60 -40.13
C SER A 79 8.44 -11.22 -38.83
N LEU A 80 9.71 -11.62 -38.71
CA LEU A 80 10.56 -11.30 -37.56
C LEU A 80 10.71 -9.78 -37.38
N VAL A 81 11.01 -9.04 -38.45
CA VAL A 81 11.16 -7.58 -38.38
C VAL A 81 9.85 -6.91 -37.92
N ILE A 82 8.69 -7.34 -38.43
CA ILE A 82 7.39 -6.82 -38.00
C ILE A 82 7.16 -7.09 -36.50
N CYS A 83 7.43 -8.30 -36.02
CA CYS A 83 7.30 -8.65 -34.60
C CYS A 83 8.24 -7.83 -33.70
N ILE A 84 9.46 -7.49 -34.15
CA ILE A 84 10.38 -6.63 -33.40
C ILE A 84 9.78 -5.23 -33.23
N PHE A 85 9.27 -4.62 -34.31
CA PHE A 85 8.64 -3.30 -34.23
C PHE A 85 7.37 -3.31 -33.39
N LEU A 86 6.56 -4.36 -33.49
CA LEU A 86 5.37 -4.53 -32.64
C LEU A 86 5.76 -4.65 -31.17
N LEU A 87 6.81 -5.44 -30.84
CA LEU A 87 7.29 -5.57 -29.47
C LEU A 87 7.84 -4.24 -28.93
N GLY A 88 8.60 -3.50 -29.75
CA GLY A 88 9.06 -2.15 -29.42
C GLY A 88 7.90 -1.19 -29.15
N GLY A 89 6.87 -1.20 -30.00
CA GLY A 89 5.69 -0.35 -29.82
C GLY A 89 4.92 -0.68 -28.53
N ILE A 90 4.64 -1.96 -28.26
CA ILE A 90 3.90 -2.36 -27.06
C ILE A 90 4.72 -2.13 -25.78
N THR A 91 6.04 -2.32 -25.79
CA THR A 91 6.90 -2.03 -24.63
C THR A 91 6.91 -0.53 -24.30
N VAL A 92 7.02 0.34 -25.30
CA VAL A 92 6.91 1.79 -25.11
C VAL A 92 5.53 2.16 -24.54
N LEU A 93 4.46 1.60 -25.09
CA LEU A 93 3.10 1.83 -24.58
C LEU A 93 2.94 1.41 -23.12
N VAL A 94 3.46 0.23 -22.74
CA VAL A 94 3.45 -0.25 -21.35
C VAL A 94 4.17 0.73 -20.42
N GLN A 95 5.31 1.28 -20.83
CA GLN A 95 6.05 2.26 -20.02
C GLN A 95 5.33 3.59 -19.89
N ILE A 96 4.71 4.09 -20.96
CA ILE A 96 3.88 5.31 -20.93
C ILE A 96 2.71 5.11 -19.96
N LEU A 97 2.01 3.97 -20.06
CA LEU A 97 0.89 3.65 -19.18
C LEU A 97 1.33 3.48 -17.72
N ASN A 98 2.51 2.90 -17.47
CA ASN A 98 3.09 2.80 -16.13
C ASN A 98 3.35 4.20 -15.54
N GLY A 99 4.01 5.07 -16.31
CA GLY A 99 4.27 6.46 -15.91
C GLY A 99 2.97 7.22 -15.62
N LEU A 100 1.99 7.11 -16.52
CA LEU A 100 0.67 7.73 -16.36
C LEU A 100 -0.06 7.20 -15.12
N ASN A 101 -0.08 5.88 -14.91
CA ASN A 101 -0.74 5.26 -13.75
C ASN A 101 -0.11 5.71 -12.42
N ASN A 102 1.23 5.78 -12.36
CA ASN A 102 1.95 6.26 -11.17
C ASN A 102 1.70 7.75 -10.92
N TYR A 103 1.75 8.58 -11.97
CA TYR A 103 1.42 10.01 -11.87
C TYR A 103 -0.02 10.20 -11.38
N MET A 104 -0.97 9.45 -11.95
CA MET A 104 -2.36 9.55 -11.55
C MET A 104 -2.60 9.10 -10.11
N THR A 105 -1.92 8.04 -9.69
CA THR A 105 -1.94 7.58 -8.29
C THR A 105 -1.47 8.69 -7.35
N TYR A 106 -0.33 9.33 -7.65
CA TYR A 106 0.22 10.40 -6.83
C TYR A 106 -0.74 11.59 -6.72
N VAL A 107 -1.28 12.07 -7.84
CA VAL A 107 -2.21 13.21 -7.86
C VAL A 107 -3.49 12.87 -7.11
N TRP A 108 -4.05 11.67 -7.29
CA TRP A 108 -5.23 11.22 -6.57
C TRP A 108 -4.97 11.13 -5.06
N GLN A 109 -3.88 10.49 -4.62
CA GLN A 109 -3.53 10.40 -3.21
C GLN A 109 -3.35 11.78 -2.58
N SER A 110 -2.67 12.69 -3.27
CA SER A 110 -2.44 14.05 -2.79
C SER A 110 -3.76 14.83 -2.62
N ARG A 111 -4.64 14.80 -3.63
CA ARG A 111 -5.97 15.45 -3.55
C ARG A 111 -6.84 14.85 -2.45
N ALA A 112 -6.88 13.51 -2.38
CA ALA A 112 -7.68 12.80 -1.38
C ALA A 112 -7.17 13.05 0.04
N LYS A 113 -5.85 13.05 0.25
CA LYS A 113 -5.24 13.40 1.54
C LYS A 113 -5.61 14.83 1.93
N GLY A 114 -5.42 15.80 1.04
CA GLY A 114 -5.76 17.19 1.32
C GLY A 114 -7.24 17.40 1.71
N ALA A 115 -8.17 16.78 0.99
CA ALA A 115 -9.59 16.88 1.28
C ALA A 115 -9.98 16.23 2.62
N LEU A 116 -9.44 15.03 2.92
CA LEU A 116 -9.72 14.34 4.17
C LEU A 116 -9.09 15.06 5.38
N THR A 117 -7.89 15.62 5.20
CA THR A 117 -7.26 16.44 6.25
C THR A 117 -8.06 17.71 6.49
N ALA A 118 -8.56 18.38 5.45
CA ALA A 118 -9.42 19.56 5.61
C ALA A 118 -10.72 19.24 6.35
N ASP A 119 -11.40 18.14 5.99
CA ASP A 119 -12.62 17.67 6.68
C ASP A 119 -12.35 17.30 8.15
N LEU A 120 -11.20 16.69 8.44
CA LEU A 120 -10.77 16.42 9.81
C LEU A 120 -10.56 17.72 10.59
N MET A 121 -9.83 18.68 10.04
CA MET A 121 -9.54 19.97 10.69
C MET A 121 -10.81 20.81 10.91
N GLU A 122 -11.74 20.78 9.96
CA GLU A 122 -13.05 21.41 10.13
C GLU A 122 -13.82 20.78 11.29
N LYS A 123 -13.88 19.45 11.36
CA LYS A 123 -14.55 18.74 12.47
C LYS A 123 -13.91 19.00 13.81
N THR A 124 -12.58 19.03 13.90
CA THR A 124 -11.89 19.31 15.16
C THR A 124 -12.08 20.77 15.60
N GLY A 125 -12.13 21.71 14.66
CA GLY A 125 -12.39 23.13 14.95
C GLY A 125 -13.76 23.42 15.59
N HIS A 126 -14.73 22.50 15.46
CA HIS A 126 -16.06 22.63 16.07
C HIS A 126 -16.19 21.94 17.44
N ILE A 127 -15.12 21.32 17.95
CA ILE A 127 -15.13 20.66 19.26
C ILE A 127 -14.97 21.72 20.36
N ASP A 128 -15.72 21.56 21.46
CA ASP A 128 -15.60 22.41 22.64
C ASP A 128 -14.13 22.47 23.12
N PRO A 129 -13.53 23.68 23.24
CA PRO A 129 -12.19 23.87 23.77
C PRO A 129 -11.93 23.14 25.10
N ALA A 130 -12.94 23.01 25.97
CA ALA A 130 -12.81 22.31 27.25
C ALA A 130 -12.48 20.81 27.11
N LEU A 131 -12.88 20.18 25.99
CA LEU A 131 -12.62 18.76 25.74
C LEU A 131 -11.19 18.48 25.26
N TYR A 132 -10.41 19.50 24.91
CA TYR A 132 -9.00 19.33 24.51
C TYR A 132 -8.08 18.96 25.68
N GLU A 133 -8.57 19.04 26.93
CA GLU A 133 -7.88 18.49 28.09
C GLU A 133 -8.09 16.96 28.22
N ASP A 134 -9.07 16.38 27.54
CA ASP A 134 -9.31 14.94 27.54
C ASP A 134 -8.35 14.21 26.58
N SER A 135 -7.41 13.47 27.17
CA SER A 135 -6.49 12.57 26.48
C SER A 135 -7.15 11.60 25.49
N ARG A 136 -8.41 11.18 25.72
CA ARG A 136 -9.13 10.27 24.82
C ARG A 136 -9.52 10.95 23.51
N LEU A 137 -9.87 12.23 23.58
CA LEU A 137 -10.18 13.02 22.39
C LEU A 137 -8.92 13.22 21.55
N LEU A 138 -7.83 13.64 22.19
CA LEU A 138 -6.54 13.86 21.53
C LEU A 138 -6.04 12.58 20.83
N ASP A 139 -6.11 11.43 21.50
CA ASP A 139 -5.77 10.13 20.91
C ASP A 139 -6.68 9.76 19.73
N SER A 140 -7.96 10.12 19.79
CA SER A 140 -8.90 9.90 18.68
C SER A 140 -8.58 10.78 17.47
N VAL A 141 -8.18 12.04 17.69
CA VAL A 141 -7.75 12.95 16.62
C VAL A 141 -6.43 12.49 15.99
N GLU A 142 -5.43 12.11 16.80
CA GLU A 142 -4.15 11.58 16.31
C GLU A 142 -4.35 10.29 15.49
N LYS A 143 -5.26 9.41 15.92
CA LYS A 143 -5.65 8.20 15.17
C LYS A 143 -6.40 8.52 13.88
N ALA A 144 -7.26 9.54 13.87
CA ALA A 144 -7.96 9.96 12.67
C ALA A 144 -6.97 10.54 11.63
N GLU A 145 -6.04 11.39 12.08
CA GLU A 145 -5.02 12.02 11.24
C GLU A 145 -4.09 10.97 10.61
N SER A 146 -3.48 10.11 11.44
CA SER A 146 -2.64 9.00 10.97
C SER A 146 -3.43 7.96 10.15
N GLY A 147 -4.72 7.83 10.41
CA GLY A 147 -5.63 6.95 9.68
C GLY A 147 -5.87 7.37 8.23
N ILE A 148 -5.71 8.65 7.87
CA ILE A 148 -5.95 9.15 6.50
C ILE A 148 -5.07 8.42 5.49
N GLU A 149 -3.76 8.33 5.74
CA GLU A 149 -2.84 7.65 4.81
C GLU A 149 -3.12 6.15 4.71
N SER A 150 -3.47 5.53 5.83
CA SER A 150 -3.83 4.11 5.88
C SER A 150 -5.08 3.82 5.04
N VAL A 151 -6.07 4.71 5.10
CA VAL A 151 -7.31 4.66 4.31
C VAL A 151 -7.01 4.80 2.82
N LEU A 152 -6.17 5.76 2.42
CA LEU A 152 -5.82 5.96 1.01
C LEU A 152 -5.01 4.78 0.45
N GLY A 153 -4.06 4.26 1.23
CA GLY A 153 -3.30 3.08 0.87
C GLY A 153 -4.19 1.84 0.72
N PHE A 154 -5.20 1.68 1.59
CA PHE A 154 -6.17 0.60 1.50
C PHE A 154 -6.98 0.68 0.20
N VAL A 155 -7.60 1.84 -0.09
CA VAL A 155 -8.40 2.03 -1.31
C VAL A 155 -7.55 1.86 -2.57
N PHE A 156 -6.32 2.36 -2.57
CA PHE A 156 -5.38 2.16 -3.66
C PHE A 156 -5.08 0.67 -3.89
N THR A 157 -4.78 -0.06 -2.82
CA THR A 157 -4.43 -1.48 -2.89
C THR A 157 -5.61 -2.30 -3.42
N GLU A 158 -6.80 -2.09 -2.86
CA GLU A 158 -8.04 -2.75 -3.30
C GLU A 158 -8.31 -2.46 -4.79
N SER A 159 -8.26 -1.18 -5.17
CA SER A 159 -8.51 -0.76 -6.55
C SER A 159 -7.51 -1.40 -7.50
N SER A 160 -6.20 -1.36 -7.18
CA SER A 160 -5.15 -1.93 -8.03
C SER A 160 -5.32 -3.43 -8.26
N VAL A 161 -5.74 -4.18 -7.22
CA VAL A 161 -6.06 -5.61 -7.35
C VAL A 161 -7.18 -5.84 -8.37
N LEU A 162 -8.24 -5.05 -8.29
CA LEU A 162 -9.41 -5.20 -9.16
C LEU A 162 -9.20 -4.67 -10.58
N THR A 163 -8.42 -3.60 -10.73
CA THR A 163 -8.33 -2.86 -12.00
C THR A 163 -7.06 -3.17 -12.78
N MET A 164 -5.94 -3.54 -12.14
CA MET A 164 -4.69 -3.84 -12.86
C MET A 164 -4.40 -5.34 -12.87
N TYR A 165 -4.38 -5.95 -11.68
CA TYR A 165 -3.97 -7.35 -11.56
C TYR A 165 -5.05 -8.31 -12.08
N LEU A 166 -6.32 -8.10 -11.73
CA LEU A 166 -7.40 -8.99 -12.15
C LEU A 166 -7.53 -9.06 -13.70
N PRO A 167 -7.55 -7.94 -14.46
CA PRO A 167 -7.60 -8.00 -15.92
C PRO A 167 -6.38 -8.69 -16.53
N TYR A 168 -5.18 -8.42 -15.99
CA TYR A 168 -3.96 -9.10 -16.41
C TYR A 168 -4.06 -10.63 -16.22
N PHE A 169 -4.46 -11.08 -15.02
CA PHE A 169 -4.58 -12.50 -14.72
C PHE A 169 -5.68 -13.17 -15.54
N LEU A 170 -6.80 -12.48 -15.81
CA LEU A 170 -7.84 -12.98 -16.70
C LEU A 170 -7.31 -13.17 -18.12
N PHE A 171 -6.64 -12.15 -18.67
CA PHE A 171 -6.02 -12.25 -20.00
C PHE A 171 -5.02 -13.40 -20.06
N MET A 172 -4.11 -13.50 -19.08
CA MET A 172 -3.10 -14.55 -19.03
C MET A 172 -3.72 -15.95 -18.85
N SER A 173 -4.79 -16.07 -18.06
CA SER A 173 -5.49 -17.34 -17.88
C SER A 173 -6.13 -17.81 -19.18
N ILE A 174 -6.80 -16.91 -19.91
CA ILE A 174 -7.39 -17.20 -21.22
C ILE A 174 -6.28 -17.57 -22.21
N TYR A 175 -5.20 -16.79 -22.25
CA TYR A 175 -4.06 -17.04 -23.14
C TYR A 175 -3.44 -18.43 -22.89
N LEU A 176 -3.12 -18.76 -21.64
CA LEU A 176 -2.55 -20.07 -21.29
C LEU A 176 -3.52 -21.21 -21.57
N TYR A 177 -4.82 -21.02 -21.33
CA TYR A 177 -5.85 -22.01 -21.65
C TYR A 177 -5.89 -22.33 -23.14
N CYS A 178 -5.83 -21.31 -23.99
CA CYS A 178 -5.77 -21.45 -25.44
C CYS A 178 -4.49 -22.15 -25.93
N LEU A 179 -3.36 -21.96 -25.23
CA LEU A 179 -2.11 -22.67 -25.56
C LEU A 179 -2.21 -24.15 -25.16
N ARG A 180 -2.39 -24.42 -23.87
CA ARG A 180 -2.63 -25.76 -23.30
C ARG A 180 -3.36 -25.60 -21.97
N PRO A 181 -4.56 -26.20 -21.78
CA PRO A 181 -5.35 -26.03 -20.55
C PRO A 181 -4.60 -26.35 -19.24
N ILE A 182 -3.66 -27.29 -19.28
CA ILE A 182 -2.81 -27.66 -18.13
C ILE A 182 -1.96 -26.49 -17.61
N LEU A 183 -1.61 -25.51 -18.46
CA LEU A 183 -0.75 -24.38 -18.09
C LEU A 183 -1.44 -23.39 -17.15
N VAL A 184 -2.78 -23.37 -17.10
CA VAL A 184 -3.52 -22.52 -16.16
C VAL A 184 -3.19 -22.90 -14.70
N LEU A 185 -2.87 -24.17 -14.44
CA LEU A 185 -2.46 -24.64 -13.11
C LEU A 185 -1.17 -23.97 -12.61
N VAL A 186 -0.31 -23.49 -13.50
CA VAL A 186 0.92 -22.77 -13.14
C VAL A 186 0.59 -21.47 -12.42
N ILE A 187 -0.47 -20.76 -12.83
CA ILE A 187 -0.92 -19.55 -12.15
C ILE A 187 -1.30 -19.86 -10.71
N LEU A 188 -2.09 -20.93 -10.48
CA LEU A 188 -2.49 -21.36 -9.14
C LEU A 188 -1.27 -21.75 -8.27
N LEU A 189 -0.30 -22.44 -8.88
CA LEU A 189 0.91 -22.88 -8.20
C LEU A 189 1.81 -21.71 -7.77
N ILE A 190 1.83 -20.61 -8.52
CA ILE A 190 2.55 -19.38 -8.15
C ILE A 190 1.81 -18.62 -7.03
N PHE A 191 0.47 -18.64 -7.03
CA PHE A 191 -0.32 -17.95 -6.01
C PHE A 191 -0.20 -18.60 -4.62
N LEU A 192 -0.13 -19.92 -4.54
CA LEU A 192 -0.03 -20.68 -3.28
C LEU A 192 1.12 -20.23 -2.35
N PRO A 193 2.40 -20.20 -2.78
CA PRO A 193 3.51 -19.78 -1.92
C PRO A 193 3.43 -18.29 -1.56
N VAL A 194 2.93 -17.45 -2.46
CA VAL A 194 2.73 -16.02 -2.19
C VAL A 194 1.67 -15.83 -1.10
N LEU A 195 0.53 -16.51 -1.20
CA LEU A 195 -0.54 -16.46 -0.20
C LEU A 195 -0.06 -17.00 1.15
N ALA A 196 0.65 -18.13 1.16
CA ALA A 196 1.25 -18.67 2.38
C ALA A 196 2.22 -17.66 3.02
N GLY A 197 3.09 -17.05 2.20
CA GLY A 197 4.01 -16.01 2.64
C GLY A 197 3.30 -14.78 3.24
N GLN A 198 2.20 -14.33 2.63
CA GLN A 198 1.40 -13.22 3.14
C GLN A 198 0.71 -13.55 4.47
N ILE A 199 0.17 -14.77 4.62
CA ILE A 199 -0.43 -15.23 5.87
C ILE A 199 0.63 -15.30 6.98
N ILE A 200 1.81 -15.83 6.68
CA ILE A 200 2.93 -15.89 7.64
C ILE A 200 3.36 -14.49 8.03
N LYS A 201 3.60 -13.60 7.06
CA LYS A 201 3.94 -12.19 7.32
C LYS A 201 2.90 -11.53 8.21
N SER A 202 1.62 -11.64 7.88
CA SER A 202 0.54 -11.07 8.69
C SER A 202 0.57 -11.55 10.14
N LYS A 203 0.79 -12.85 10.37
CA LYS A 203 0.92 -13.40 11.73
C LYS A 203 2.16 -12.91 12.46
N VAL A 204 3.31 -12.90 11.78
CA VAL A 204 4.60 -12.50 12.38
C VAL A 204 4.59 -11.01 12.72
N TYR A 205 4.16 -10.15 11.79
CA TYR A 205 4.07 -8.70 12.03
C TYR A 205 3.03 -8.39 13.10
N GLY A 206 1.86 -9.05 13.08
CA GLY A 206 0.85 -8.87 14.13
C GLY A 206 1.36 -9.21 15.53
N SER A 207 2.23 -10.22 15.68
CA SER A 207 2.84 -10.56 16.97
C SER A 207 3.92 -9.58 17.43
N LYS A 208 4.57 -8.87 16.50
CA LYS A 208 5.68 -7.95 16.77
C LYS A 208 5.24 -6.51 16.95
N GLU A 209 4.03 -6.15 16.53
CA GLU A 209 3.50 -4.80 16.70
C GLU A 209 3.42 -4.38 18.19
N ASP A 210 3.07 -5.30 19.09
CA ASP A 210 3.04 -5.02 20.54
C ASP A 210 4.43 -4.69 21.12
N ALA A 211 5.49 -5.35 20.60
CA ALA A 211 6.86 -5.07 21.00
C ALA A 211 7.35 -3.73 20.43
N ILE A 212 7.07 -3.47 19.15
CA ILE A 212 7.40 -2.20 18.48
C ILE A 212 6.66 -1.02 19.13
N ALA A 213 5.42 -1.22 19.58
CA ALA A 213 4.64 -0.18 20.25
C ALA A 213 5.26 0.26 21.59
N SER A 214 5.93 -0.64 22.32
CA SER A 214 6.70 -0.27 23.52
C SER A 214 7.92 0.58 23.13
N ASP A 215 8.68 0.15 22.13
CA ASP A 215 9.91 0.85 21.74
C ASP A 215 9.62 2.20 21.07
N ARG A 216 8.54 2.31 20.28
CA ARG A 216 8.06 3.59 19.73
C ARG A 216 7.67 4.57 20.83
N ARG A 217 7.07 4.10 21.93
CA ARG A 217 6.75 4.95 23.10
C ARG A 217 8.01 5.46 23.78
N LYS A 218 9.03 4.61 23.97
CA LYS A 218 10.34 5.04 24.50
C LYS A 218 11.01 6.05 23.59
N MET A 219 11.01 5.80 22.28
CA MET A 219 11.55 6.73 21.29
C MET A 219 10.85 8.10 21.34
N LYS A 220 9.51 8.13 21.35
CA LYS A 220 8.73 9.39 21.45
C LYS A 220 9.01 10.13 22.78
N TYR A 221 9.23 9.39 23.86
CA TYR A 221 9.65 9.96 25.15
C TYR A 221 11.06 10.57 25.07
N TYR A 222 12.05 9.86 24.55
CA TYR A 222 13.41 10.38 24.40
C TYR A 222 13.45 11.59 23.46
N ASP A 223 12.72 11.54 22.35
CA ASP A 223 12.57 12.68 21.43
C ASP A 223 11.99 13.91 22.16
N SER A 224 10.99 13.68 23.03
CA SER A 224 10.44 14.75 23.88
C SER A 224 11.46 15.29 24.90
N CYS A 225 12.33 14.45 25.47
CA CYS A 225 13.38 14.91 26.39
C CYS A 225 14.48 15.73 25.69
N ILE A 226 14.77 15.44 24.41
CA ILE A 226 15.81 16.12 23.63
C ILE A 226 15.28 17.41 22.98
N CYS A 227 14.14 17.31 22.32
CA CYS A 227 13.58 18.36 21.44
C CYS A 227 12.33 19.05 22.02
N GLY A 228 11.73 18.49 23.07
CA GLY A 228 10.49 18.99 23.64
C GLY A 228 10.68 20.32 24.36
N LYS A 229 9.77 21.26 24.11
CA LYS A 229 9.77 22.58 24.76
C LYS A 229 9.75 22.49 26.29
N ASP A 230 9.10 21.48 26.82
CA ASP A 230 8.96 21.27 28.26
C ASP A 230 10.28 20.83 28.92
N TYR A 231 11.11 20.05 28.22
CA TYR A 231 12.33 19.42 28.76
C TYR A 231 13.63 20.07 28.29
N ILE A 232 13.63 20.90 27.24
CA ILE A 232 14.84 21.56 26.70
C ILE A 232 15.62 22.32 27.77
N LYS A 233 14.93 23.04 28.67
CA LYS A 233 15.60 23.80 29.73
C LYS A 233 16.24 22.87 30.76
N GLU A 234 15.54 21.79 31.11
CA GLU A 234 15.97 20.82 32.11
C GLU A 234 17.15 19.98 31.59
N SER A 235 17.07 19.47 30.36
CA SER A 235 18.13 18.74 29.67
C SER A 235 19.41 19.57 29.51
N ARG A 236 19.28 20.89 29.27
CA ARG A 236 20.42 21.81 29.23
C ARG A 236 21.00 22.08 30.61
N GLN A 237 20.15 22.32 31.62
CA GLN A 237 20.57 22.60 32.99
C GLN A 237 21.32 21.40 33.61
N LEU A 238 20.87 20.19 33.31
CA LEU A 238 21.46 18.93 33.80
C LEU A 238 22.69 18.50 33.01
N GLY A 239 23.06 19.20 31.93
CA GLY A 239 24.17 18.80 31.06
C GLY A 239 23.96 17.44 30.39
N ALA A 240 22.71 17.02 30.17
CA ALA A 240 22.36 15.69 29.67
C ALA A 240 22.59 15.53 28.15
N VAL A 241 22.98 16.59 27.45
CA VAL A 241 23.19 16.60 25.99
C VAL A 241 24.22 15.56 25.51
N PRO A 242 25.40 15.39 26.14
CA PRO A 242 26.38 14.41 25.67
C PRO A 242 25.92 12.96 25.90
N PHE A 243 25.09 12.70 26.93
CA PHE A 243 24.45 11.40 27.15
C PHE A 243 23.51 11.03 26.00
N PHE A 244 22.71 11.98 25.51
CA PHE A 244 21.82 11.75 24.37
C PHE A 244 22.56 11.68 23.02
N CYS A 245 23.70 12.37 22.88
CA CYS A 245 24.56 12.30 21.70
C CYS A 245 25.46 11.05 21.66
N GLY A 246 25.50 10.24 22.73
CA GLY A 246 26.35 9.05 22.81
C GLY A 246 27.83 9.36 23.01
N GLU A 247 28.14 10.52 23.59
CA GLU A 247 29.50 10.98 23.88
C GLU A 247 30.00 10.59 25.28
N ILE A 248 29.24 9.74 26.01
CA ILE A 248 29.53 9.23 27.36
C ILE A 248 29.32 7.71 27.39
#